data_AF-C0ERX5-F1
#
_entry.id   AF-C0ERX5-F1
#
_cell.length_a   1.000
_cell.length_b   1.000
_cell.length_c   1.000
_cell.angle_alpha   90.00
_cell.angle_beta   90.00
_cell.angle_gamma   90.00
#
_symmetry.space_group_name_H-M   'P 1'
#
loop_
_entity.id
_entity.type
_entity.pdbx_description
1 polymer ?
#
loop_
_entity_poly.entity_id
_entity_poly.type
_entity_poly.pdbx_seq_one_letter_code
_entity_poly.pdbx_strand_id
1 'polypeptide(L)'
;MLYDKDYVALAYMTGILPIKKYGSHSALNMFAEYSMTNPREMTEFFGFTEKEVYELCKQYKRNFEETKVWYDGYRLTRTKERLLQIYSMYNPKSVVDAMISTMDWTEVMESVSASAVR
;
A
#
# COMPACT_ATOMS: atom_id res chain seq x y z
N MET A 1 -30.81 4.39 7.54
CA MET A 1 -29.84 5.20 6.78
C MET A 1 -29.25 6.22 7.76
N LEU A 2 -27.93 6.38 7.77
CA LEU A 2 -27.23 7.30 8.69
C LEU A 2 -27.36 8.78 8.26
N TYR A 3 -27.89 9.00 7.06
CA TYR A 3 -28.13 10.32 6.49
C TYR A 3 -29.25 11.04 7.27
N ASP A 4 -29.07 12.34 7.49
CA ASP A 4 -30.09 13.25 8.05
C ASP A 4 -30.44 13.04 9.53
N LYS A 5 -29.43 12.70 10.33
CA LYS A 5 -29.56 12.57 11.78
C LYS A 5 -28.79 13.70 12.46
N ASP A 6 -29.52 14.68 13.01
CA ASP A 6 -28.97 15.86 13.70
C ASP A 6 -28.02 15.52 14.87
N TYR A 7 -28.11 14.30 15.41
CA TYR A 7 -27.23 13.82 16.48
C TYR A 7 -25.90 13.24 16.00
N VAL A 8 -25.70 13.06 14.69
CA VAL A 8 -24.46 12.50 14.12
C VAL A 8 -23.57 13.64 13.63
N ALA A 9 -22.59 14.04 14.43
CA ALA A 9 -21.62 15.07 14.07
C ALA A 9 -20.52 14.57 13.12
N LEU A 10 -20.08 13.31 13.26
CA LEU A 10 -19.04 12.69 12.43
C LEU A 10 -19.13 11.16 12.53
N ALA A 11 -18.86 10.47 11.42
CA ALA A 11 -18.62 9.02 11.41
C ALA A 11 -17.30 8.73 10.68
N TYR A 12 -16.39 8.04 11.35
CA TYR A 12 -15.14 7.52 10.77
C TYR A 12 -15.24 6.00 10.66
N MET A 13 -14.99 5.45 9.46
CA MET A 13 -15.10 4.03 9.19
C MET A 13 -13.81 3.52 8.55
N THR A 14 -13.30 2.39 9.04
CA THR A 14 -12.15 1.67 8.46
C THR A 14 -12.57 0.23 8.16
N GLY A 15 -12.05 -0.34 7.07
CA GLY A 15 -12.35 -1.73 6.70
C GLY A 15 -12.29 -1.98 5.20
N ILE A 16 -12.38 -3.25 4.82
CA ILE A 16 -12.50 -3.68 3.42
C ILE A 16 -13.99 -3.63 3.07
N LEU A 17 -14.42 -2.52 2.45
CA LEU A 17 -15.80 -2.37 2.01
C LEU A 17 -16.00 -3.17 0.71
N PRO A 18 -16.98 -4.08 0.63
CA PRO A 18 -17.29 -4.76 -0.62
C PRO A 18 -17.72 -3.71 -1.66
N ILE A 19 -17.01 -3.64 -2.79
CA ILE A 19 -17.32 -2.70 -3.88
C ILE A 19 -18.60 -3.19 -4.57
N LYS A 20 -19.75 -2.89 -3.96
CA LYS A 20 -21.06 -3.08 -4.59
C LYS A 20 -21.43 -1.77 -5.27
N LYS A 21 -20.99 -1.59 -6.53
CA LYS A 21 -21.49 -0.52 -7.39
C LYS A 21 -22.94 -0.83 -7.77
N TYR A 22 -23.91 -0.23 -7.09
CA TYR A 22 -25.30 -0.23 -7.54
C TYR A 22 -25.44 0.76 -8.71
N GLY A 23 -25.18 0.32 -9.94
CA GLY A 23 -25.43 1.10 -11.17
C GLY A 23 -24.42 2.23 -11.47
N SER A 24 -24.89 3.29 -12.16
CA SER A 24 -24.11 4.45 -12.63
C SER A 24 -23.85 5.52 -11.57
N HIS A 25 -24.41 5.37 -10.37
CA HIS A 25 -24.24 6.29 -9.26
C HIS A 25 -23.61 5.56 -8.08
N SER A 26 -22.55 6.12 -7.49
CA SER A 26 -21.94 5.61 -6.27
C SER A 26 -23.02 5.51 -5.19
N ALA A 27 -23.23 4.31 -4.61
CA ALA A 27 -24.22 4.08 -3.56
C ALA A 27 -24.00 4.94 -2.29
N LEU A 28 -22.82 5.57 -2.18
CA LEU A 28 -22.34 6.36 -1.05
C LEU A 28 -21.54 7.57 -1.57
N ASN A 29 -22.19 8.58 -2.16
CA ASN A 29 -21.54 9.82 -2.64
C ASN A 29 -21.19 10.82 -1.51
N MET A 30 -21.61 10.53 -0.28
CA MET A 30 -21.43 11.38 0.90
C MET A 30 -20.10 11.16 1.64
N PHE A 31 -19.22 10.30 1.12
CA PHE A 31 -17.94 9.97 1.74
C PHE A 31 -16.78 10.55 0.95
N ALA A 32 -15.83 11.15 1.66
CA ALA A 32 -14.50 11.35 1.14
C ALA A 32 -13.79 9.97 1.15
N GLU A 33 -13.67 9.37 -0.03
CA GLU A 33 -12.98 8.09 -0.19
C GLU A 33 -11.45 8.30 -0.24
N TYR A 34 -10.75 7.62 0.67
CA TYR A 34 -9.30 7.46 0.67
C TYR A 34 -9.02 5.96 0.54
N SER A 35 -8.37 5.55 -0.55
CA SER A 35 -8.02 4.15 -0.78
C SER A 35 -6.52 3.93 -0.66
N MET A 36 -6.10 2.67 -0.56
CA MET A 36 -4.67 2.28 -0.57
C MET A 36 -3.94 2.82 -1.81
N THR A 37 -4.62 2.91 -2.94
CA THR A 37 -4.07 3.38 -4.23
C THR A 37 -4.27 4.87 -4.48
N ASN A 38 -5.15 5.52 -3.71
CA ASN A 38 -5.38 6.96 -3.75
C ASN A 38 -5.56 7.54 -2.33
N PRO A 39 -4.50 7.55 -1.51
CA PRO A 39 -4.56 8.06 -0.14
C PRO A 39 -4.46 9.60 -0.08
N ARG A 40 -4.38 10.30 -1.22
CA ARG A 40 -4.35 11.77 -1.32
C ARG A 40 -3.36 12.40 -0.32
N GLU A 41 -3.85 13.23 0.61
CA GLU A 41 -3.04 13.90 1.63
C GLU A 41 -2.39 12.92 2.61
N MET A 42 -2.96 11.72 2.78
CA MET A 42 -2.45 10.67 3.67
C MET A 42 -1.32 9.84 3.07
N THR A 43 -0.85 10.17 1.85
CA THR A 43 0.22 9.44 1.15
C THR A 43 1.47 9.24 1.99
N GLU A 44 1.87 10.24 2.79
CA GLU A 44 3.08 10.19 3.61
C GLU A 44 2.95 9.30 4.87
N PHE A 45 1.73 8.96 5.26
CA PHE A 45 1.46 8.07 6.41
C PHE A 45 1.20 6.63 5.98
N PHE A 46 1.35 6.35 4.68
CA PHE A 46 0.96 5.09 4.09
C PHE A 46 2.16 4.26 3.68
N GLY A 47 2.46 3.19 4.42
CA GLY A 47 3.55 2.29 4.03
C GLY A 47 4.92 2.71 4.57
N PHE A 48 5.95 2.08 4.02
CA PHE A 48 7.34 2.45 4.25
C PHE A 48 7.89 3.17 3.02
N THR A 49 8.62 4.25 3.21
CA THR A 49 9.39 4.90 2.16
C THR A 49 10.57 4.03 1.74
N GLU A 50 11.09 4.25 0.53
CA GLU A 50 12.28 3.56 0.04
C GLU A 50 13.48 3.70 0.99
N LYS A 51 13.63 4.86 1.63
CA LYS A 51 14.67 5.11 2.63
C LYS A 51 14.48 4.23 3.88
N GLU A 52 13.26 4.15 4.40
CA GLU A 52 12.96 3.31 5.57
C GLU A 52 13.18 1.82 5.26
N VAL A 53 12.78 1.35 4.08
CA VAL A 53 13.03 -0.04 3.65
C VAL A 53 14.53 -0.31 3.54
N TYR A 54 15.30 0.61 2.97
CA TYR A 54 16.75 0.47 2.87
C TYR A 54 17.43 0.40 4.25
N GLU A 55 16.99 1.21 5.21
CA GLU A 55 17.48 1.17 6.59
C GLU A 55 17.11 -0.16 7.29
N LEU A 56 15.88 -0.65 7.09
CA LEU A 56 15.44 -1.94 7.59
C LEU A 56 16.25 -3.10 6.99
N CYS A 57 16.50 -3.10 5.68
CA CYS A 57 17.34 -4.10 5.03
C CYS A 57 18.73 -4.17 5.65
N LYS A 58 19.35 -3.03 6.00
CA LYS A 58 20.63 -3.00 6.71
C LYS A 58 20.54 -3.60 8.10
N GLN A 59 19.49 -3.26 8.85
CA GLN A 59 19.29 -3.74 10.22
C GLN A 59 19.08 -5.26 10.27
N TYR A 60 18.27 -5.79 9.35
CA TYR A 60 17.94 -7.22 9.29
C TYR A 60 18.89 -8.03 8.39
N LYS A 61 19.95 -7.40 7.86
CA LYS A 61 20.93 -8.02 6.95
C LYS A 61 20.27 -8.69 5.74
N ARG A 62 19.34 -7.98 5.11
CA ARG A 62 18.61 -8.40 3.89
C ARG A 62 19.10 -7.63 2.66
N ASN A 63 18.98 -8.26 1.49
CA ASN A 63 19.28 -7.61 0.22
C ASN A 63 18.14 -6.66 -0.16
N PHE A 64 18.46 -5.38 -0.29
CA PHE A 64 17.49 -4.34 -0.65
C PHE A 64 16.95 -4.52 -2.07
N GLU A 65 17.80 -4.92 -3.03
CA GLU A 65 17.39 -5.06 -4.43
C GLU A 65 16.41 -6.22 -4.60
N GLU A 66 16.64 -7.33 -3.91
CA GLU A 66 15.69 -8.46 -3.89
C GLU A 66 14.37 -8.08 -3.21
N THR A 67 14.43 -7.33 -2.11
CA THR A 67 13.24 -6.83 -1.41
C THR A 67 12.42 -5.94 -2.34
N LYS A 68 13.08 -5.11 -3.15
CA LYS A 68 12.45 -4.25 -4.14
C LYS A 68 11.76 -5.03 -5.25
N VAL A 69 12.38 -6.10 -5.77
CA VAL A 69 11.80 -6.91 -6.84
C VAL A 69 10.53 -7.64 -6.41
N TRP A 70 10.52 -8.23 -5.21
CA TRP A 70 9.36 -9.00 -4.72
C TRP A 70 8.25 -8.14 -4.13
N TYR A 71 8.62 -6.97 -3.59
CA TYR A 71 7.74 -6.20 -2.72
C TYR A 71 7.66 -4.72 -3.06
N ASP A 72 7.96 -4.33 -4.30
CA ASP A 72 7.64 -2.99 -4.79
C ASP A 72 6.17 -2.70 -4.50
N GLY A 73 5.94 -1.55 -3.85
CA GLY A 73 4.63 -1.19 -3.35
C GLY A 73 3.86 -0.35 -4.35
N TYR A 74 3.34 0.77 -3.87
CA TYR A 74 2.51 1.69 -4.62
C TYR A 74 3.32 2.93 -5.02
N ARG A 75 3.26 3.27 -6.31
CA ARG A 75 3.69 4.59 -6.77
C ARG A 75 2.52 5.56 -6.59
N LEU A 76 2.58 6.33 -5.52
CA LEU A 76 1.54 7.29 -5.14
C LEU A 76 1.91 8.68 -5.63
N THR A 77 0.93 9.45 -6.07
CA THR A 77 1.14 10.83 -6.53
C THR A 77 0.36 11.79 -5.65
N ARG A 78 1.03 12.87 -5.22
CA ARG A 78 0.41 13.98 -4.51
C ARG A 78 0.75 15.29 -5.22
N THR A 79 -0.27 16.08 -5.53
CA THR A 79 -0.07 17.44 -6.05
C THR A 79 0.09 18.39 -4.88
N LYS A 80 1.27 19.00 -4.72
CA LYS A 80 1.52 20.07 -3.74
C LYS A 80 1.99 21.30 -4.50
N GLU A 81 1.33 22.45 -4.30
CA GLU A 81 1.74 23.73 -4.91
C GLU A 81 1.92 23.68 -6.45
N ARG A 82 1.04 22.95 -7.14
CA ARG A 82 1.09 22.68 -8.60
C ARG A 82 2.25 21.80 -9.08
N LEU A 83 3.05 21.24 -8.18
CA LEU A 83 4.08 20.24 -8.49
C LEU A 83 3.57 18.83 -8.16
N LEU A 84 3.79 17.89 -9.08
CA LEU A 84 3.48 16.48 -8.89
C LEU A 84 4.62 15.83 -8.09
N GLN A 85 4.36 15.45 -6.85
CA GLN A 85 5.29 14.66 -6.04
C GLN A 85 4.94 13.18 -6.21
N ILE A 86 5.94 12.38 -6.58
CA ILE A 86 5.83 10.93 -6.72
C ILE A 86 6.47 10.30 -5.49
N TYR A 87 5.71 9.46 -4.79
CA TYR A 87 6.14 8.69 -3.64
C TYR A 87 6.17 7.21 -4.03
N SER A 88 7.31 6.55 -3.83
CA SER A 88 7.41 5.09 -3.88
C SER A 88 7.20 4.57 -2.46
N MET A 89 6.00 4.06 -2.17
CA MET A 89 5.62 3.58 -0.85
C MET A 89 5.48 2.06 -0.86
N TYR A 90 6.25 1.38 -0.03
CA TYR A 90 6.23 -0.07 0.12
C TYR A 90 5.10 -0.50 1.06
N ASN A 91 4.45 -1.62 0.74
CA ASN A 91 3.38 -2.18 1.56
C ASN A 91 3.93 -2.62 2.93
N PRO A 92 3.34 -2.19 4.07
CA PRO A 92 3.82 -2.55 5.40
C PRO A 92 3.94 -4.05 5.65
N LYS A 93 2.91 -4.82 5.24
CA LYS A 93 2.89 -6.26 5.43
C LYS A 93 4.03 -6.91 4.64
N SER A 94 4.20 -6.51 3.38
CA SER A 94 5.25 -7.04 2.52
C SER A 94 6.65 -6.78 3.09
N VAL A 95 6.92 -5.55 3.53
CA VAL A 95 8.21 -5.18 4.13
C VAL A 95 8.44 -5.95 5.43
N VAL A 96 7.45 -6.00 6.32
CA VAL A 96 7.57 -6.74 7.58
C VAL A 96 7.83 -8.22 7.33
N ASP A 97 7.06 -8.86 6.44
CA ASP A 97 7.23 -10.27 6.07
C ASP A 97 8.64 -10.51 5.48
N ALA A 98 9.14 -9.60 4.64
CA ALA A 98 10.50 -9.70 4.08
C ALA A 98 11.60 -9.64 5.16
N MET A 99 11.42 -8.82 6.19
CA MET A 99 12.39 -8.67 7.28
C MET A 99 12.40 -9.86 8.24
N ILE A 100 11.22 -10.40 8.56
CA ILE A 100 11.07 -11.48 9.55
C ILE A 100 11.13 -12.88 8.94
N SER A 101 10.96 -13.02 7.62
CA SER A 101 11.07 -14.30 6.94
C SER A 101 12.41 -14.95 7.25
N THR A 102 12.38 -16.20 7.70
CA THR A 102 13.58 -17.04 7.85
C THR A 102 13.98 -17.69 6.53
N MET A 103 13.14 -17.58 5.50
CA MET A 103 13.37 -18.14 4.18
C MET A 103 14.39 -17.28 3.43
N ASP A 104 15.43 -17.91 2.89
CA ASP A 104 16.32 -17.27 1.92
C ASP A 104 15.61 -17.27 0.56
N TRP A 105 15.29 -16.09 0.05
CA TRP A 105 14.53 -15.94 -1.19
C TRP A 105 15.37 -16.26 -2.44
N THR A 106 16.70 -16.41 -2.31
CA THR A 106 17.56 -16.84 -3.41
C THR A 106 17.23 -18.26 -3.89
N GLU A 107 17.00 -19.22 -2.97
CA GLU A 107 16.61 -20.60 -3.34
C GLU A 107 15.21 -20.65 -3.97
N VAL A 108 14.29 -19.79 -3.50
CA VAL A 108 12.95 -19.66 -4.10
C VAL A 108 13.05 -19.09 -5.52
N MET A 109 13.92 -18.09 -5.75
CA MET A 109 14.15 -17.55 -7.09
C MET A 109 14.71 -18.60 -8.06
N GLU A 110 15.68 -19.42 -7.64
CA GLU A 110 16.21 -20.50 -8.49
C GLU A 110 15.11 -21.52 -8.85
N SER A 111 14.27 -21.91 -7.88
CA SER A 111 13.21 -22.89 -8.12
C SER A 111 12.08 -22.36 -9.02
N VAL A 112 11.65 -21.11 -8.86
CA VAL A 112 10.61 -20.49 -9.71
C VAL A 112 11.13 -20.26 -11.13
N SER A 113 12.38 -19.81 -11.26
CA SER A 113 13.03 -19.61 -12.57
C SER A 113 13.18 -20.92 -13.33
N ALA A 114 13.58 -22.00 -12.65
CA ALA A 114 13.68 -23.33 -13.22
C ALA A 114 12.31 -23.88 -13.69
N SER A 115 11.22 -23.48 -13.03
CA SER A 115 9.87 -23.94 -13.36
C SER A 115 9.21 -23.14 -14.48
N ALA A 116 9.68 -21.91 -14.77
CA ALA A 116 9.17 -21.05 -15.85
C ALA A 116 9.80 -21.35 -17.24
N VAL A 117 10.83 -22.20 -17.29
CA VAL A 117 11.54 -22.59 -18.52
C VAL A 117 11.09 -23.98 -19.03
N ARG A 118 10.00 -24.54 -18.51
CA ARG A 118 9.33 -25.74 -19.02
C ARG A 118 7.93 -25.39 -19.52
#